data_AF-A0A7W0UZZ9-F1
#
_entry.id   AF-A0A7W0UZZ9-F1
#
_cell.length_a   1.000
_cell.length_b   1.000
_cell.length_c   1.000
_cell.angle_alpha   90.00
_cell.angle_beta   90.00
_cell.angle_gamma   90.00
#
_symmetry.space_group_name_H-M   'P 1'
#
loop_
_entity.id
_entity.type
_entity.pdbx_description
1 polymer ?
#
loop_
_entity_poly.entity_id
_entity_poly.type
_entity_poly.pdbx_seq_one_letter_code
_entity_poly.pdbx_strand_id
1 'polypeptide(L)' 'MSEKQKQEVEMLDEYDFSQAVIGKYAKQYAEGTNIVVLDPDVARVFPDSAAVNQALRAIVTIIKQRSR' A
#
# COMPACT_ATOMS: atom_id res chain seq x y z
N MET A 1 -16.84 -42.01 -23.19
CA MET A 1 -16.65 -40.57 -22.88
C MET A 1 -17.65 -40.23 -21.79
N SER A 2 -17.24 -40.25 -20.51
CA SER A 2 -18.16 -39.96 -19.41
C SER A 2 -18.30 -38.46 -19.29
N GLU A 3 -19.51 -37.95 -19.55
CA GLU A 3 -19.88 -36.57 -19.35
C GLU A 3 -19.70 -36.24 -17.86
N LYS A 4 -18.74 -35.36 -17.54
CA LYS A 4 -18.61 -34.80 -16.20
C LYS A 4 -19.86 -33.96 -15.95
N GLN A 5 -20.79 -34.49 -15.15
CA GLN A 5 -21.86 -33.73 -14.55
C GLN A 5 -21.25 -32.54 -13.81
N LYS A 6 -21.53 -31.35 -14.31
CA LYS A 6 -21.13 -30.09 -13.70
C LYS A 6 -22.01 -29.94 -12.47
N GLN A 7 -21.53 -30.41 -11.31
CA GLN A 7 -22.16 -30.07 -10.03
C GLN A 7 -22.19 -28.54 -9.96
N GLU A 8 -23.37 -27.97 -9.99
CA GLU A 8 -23.58 -26.56 -9.64
C GLU A 8 -23.20 -26.44 -8.17
N VAL A 9 -21.99 -25.95 -7.93
CA VAL A 9 -21.57 -25.55 -6.60
C VAL A 9 -22.43 -24.34 -6.25
N GLU A 10 -23.36 -24.52 -5.32
CA GLU A 10 -24.22 -23.46 -4.80
C GLU A 10 -23.33 -22.34 -4.24
N MET A 11 -23.41 -21.16 -4.85
CA MET A 11 -22.64 -19.99 -4.44
C MET A 11 -23.28 -19.45 -3.17
N LEU A 12 -22.51 -19.35 -2.08
CA LEU A 12 -23.00 -18.71 -0.86
C LEU A 12 -23.25 -17.22 -1.11
N ASP A 13 -24.27 -16.67 -0.46
CA ASP A 13 -24.71 -15.28 -0.65
C ASP A 13 -23.57 -14.26 -0.42
N GLU A 14 -22.60 -14.55 0.45
CA GLU A 14 -21.47 -13.66 0.71
C GLU A 14 -20.49 -13.51 -0.48
N TYR A 15 -20.60 -14.40 -1.47
CA TYR A 15 -19.81 -14.38 -2.70
C TYR A 15 -20.57 -13.81 -3.90
N ASP A 16 -21.77 -13.25 -3.72
CA ASP A 16 -22.43 -12.51 -4.79
C ASP A 16 -21.74 -11.16 -5.06
N PHE A 17 -20.83 -11.19 -6.04
CA PHE A 17 -20.15 -10.00 -6.55
C PHE A 17 -20.88 -9.34 -7.73
N SER A 18 -22.16 -9.65 -7.98
CA SER A 18 -22.94 -9.04 -9.09
C SER A 18 -22.97 -7.51 -9.06
N GLN A 19 -22.86 -6.93 -7.86
CA GLN A 19 -22.78 -5.47 -7.64
C GLN A 19 -21.35 -4.94 -7.47
N ALA A 20 -20.32 -5.77 -7.68
CA ALA A 20 -18.94 -5.35 -7.49
C ALA A 20 -18.49 -4.33 -8.56
N VAL A 21 -17.74 -3.33 -8.12
CA VAL A 21 -17.18 -2.30 -9.00
C VAL A 21 -15.71 -2.62 -9.27
N ILE A 22 -15.40 -3.00 -10.52
CA ILE A 22 -14.02 -3.21 -10.97
C ILE A 22 -13.25 -1.90 -10.84
N GLY A 23 -12.09 -1.96 -10.17
CA GLY A 23 -11.21 -0.80 -10.05
C GLY A 23 -11.73 0.31 -9.14
N LYS A 24 -12.61 0.00 -8.17
CA LYS A 24 -13.15 0.97 -7.19
C LYS A 24 -12.09 1.90 -6.57
N TYR A 25 -10.88 1.38 -6.34
CA TYR A 25 -9.75 2.12 -5.76
C TYR A 25 -8.59 2.35 -6.74
N ALA A 26 -8.75 1.98 -8.02
CA ALA A 26 -7.67 2.06 -9.00
C ALA A 26 -7.21 3.50 -9.22
N LYS A 27 -8.15 4.47 -9.21
CA LYS A 27 -7.83 5.89 -9.32
C LYS A 27 -7.04 6.41 -8.11
N GLN A 28 -7.46 6.05 -6.88
CA GLN A 28 -6.77 6.45 -5.64
C GLN A 28 -5.38 5.80 -5.52
N TYR A 29 -5.22 4.59 -6.07
CA TYR A 29 -3.92 3.94 -6.19
C TYR A 29 -3.02 4.66 -7.22
N ALA A 30 -3.59 5.06 -8.36
CA ALA A 30 -2.87 5.74 -9.45
C ALA A 30 -2.51 7.20 -9.12
N GLU A 31 -3.28 7.88 -8.26
CA GLU A 31 -2.95 9.19 -7.67
C GLU A 31 -1.67 9.15 -6.81
N GLY A 32 -1.12 7.96 -6.59
CA GLY A 32 0.06 7.72 -5.78
C GLY A 32 -0.35 7.43 -4.35
N THR A 33 0.16 6.34 -3.81
CA THR A 33 0.08 6.12 -2.37
C THR A 33 1.07 7.05 -1.69
N ASN A 34 0.70 7.66 -0.57
CA ASN A 34 1.61 8.45 0.27
C ASN A 34 2.59 7.54 1.05
N ILE A 35 3.06 6.47 0.40
CA ILE A 35 3.92 5.42 0.95
C ILE A 35 5.27 5.57 0.28
N VAL A 36 6.27 5.95 1.07
CA VAL A 36 7.66 6.01 0.64
C VAL A 36 8.36 4.77 1.15
N VAL A 37 8.81 3.92 0.22
CA VAL A 37 9.60 2.73 0.55
C VAL A 37 11.06 3.16 0.74
N LEU A 38 11.64 2.79 1.88
CA LEU A 38 13.05 3.03 2.17
C LEU A 38 13.90 1.88 1.60
N ASP A 39 15.14 2.20 1.22
CA ASP A 39 16.09 1.17 0.85
C ASP A 39 16.38 0.22 2.03
N PRO A 40 16.68 -1.07 1.79
CA PRO A 40 16.80 -2.07 2.85
C PRO A 40 17.90 -1.78 3.88
N ASP A 41 18.94 -1.06 3.51
CA ASP A 41 19.98 -0.59 4.42
C ASP A 41 19.50 0.55 5.31
N VAL A 42 18.76 1.51 4.77
CA VAL A 42 18.16 2.61 5.54
C VAL A 42 17.09 2.07 6.50
N ALA A 43 16.24 1.16 6.04
CA ALA A 43 15.21 0.52 6.86
C ALA A 43 15.79 -0.31 8.01
N ARG A 44 17.02 -0.83 7.89
CA ARG A 44 17.70 -1.54 8.99
C ARG A 44 18.15 -0.60 10.11
N VAL A 45 18.36 0.68 9.80
CA VAL A 45 18.83 1.69 10.76
C VAL A 45 17.67 2.30 11.55
N PHE A 46 16.49 2.42 10.92
CA PHE A 46 15.33 3.07 11.52
C PHE A 46 14.24 2.06 11.87
N PRO A 47 13.81 1.98 13.15
CA PRO A 47 12.78 1.02 13.58
C PRO A 47 11.38 1.38 13.08
N ASP A 48 11.09 2.66 12.84
CA ASP A 48 9.79 3.15 12.38
C ASP A 48 9.88 4.50 11.63
N SER A 49 8.74 4.93 11.10
CA SER A 49 8.61 6.20 10.38
C SER A 49 8.78 7.43 11.27
N ALA A 50 8.52 7.34 12.58
CA ALA A 50 8.71 8.45 13.51
C ALA A 50 10.20 8.77 13.67
N ALA A 51 11.04 7.74 13.81
CA ALA A 51 12.49 7.87 13.89
C ALA A 51 13.09 8.50 12.61
N VAL A 52 12.64 8.05 11.44
CA VAL A 52 13.06 8.62 10.14
C VAL A 52 12.70 10.10 10.05
N ASN A 53 11.45 10.45 10.37
CA ASN A 53 10.96 11.81 10.29
C ASN A 53 11.68 12.76 11.26
N GLN A 54 12.01 12.27 12.47
CA GLN A 54 12.78 13.05 13.43
C GLN A 54 14.18 13.38 12.90
N ALA A 55 14.88 12.38 12.32
CA ALA A 55 16.20 12.58 11.74
C ALA A 55 16.18 13.59 10.58
N LEU A 56 15.21 13.45 9.65
CA LEU A 56 15.06 14.38 8.53
C LEU A 56 14.76 15.81 8.99
N ARG A 57 13.92 15.99 10.02
CA ARG A 57 13.61 17.32 10.59
C ARG A 57 14.84 17.97 11.25
N ALA A 58 15.68 17.18 11.91
CA ALA A 58 16.94 17.68 12.48
C ALA A 58 17.88 18.18 11.37
N ILE A 59 18.00 17.43 10.27
CA ILE A 59 18.79 17.83 9.10
C ILE A 59 18.25 19.13 8.49
N VAL A 60 16.93 19.25 8.31
CA VAL A 60 16.30 20.48 7.80
C VAL A 60 16.63 21.68 8.68
N THR A 61 16.63 21.53 10.00
CA THR A 61 16.99 22.59 10.95
C THR A 61 18.44 23.06 10.75
N ILE A 62 19.38 22.11 10.62
CA ILE A 62 20.80 22.41 10.38
C ILE A 62 20.99 23.13 9.04
N ILE A 63 20.32 22.66 7.98
CA ILE A 63 20.39 23.28 6.64
C ILE A 63 19.90 24.73 6.71
N LYS A 64 18.75 24.98 7.36
CA LYS A 64 18.19 26.34 7.53
C LYS A 64 19.09 27.28 8.33
N GLN A 65 19.85 26.74 9.29
CA GLN A 65 20.81 27.53 10.07
C GLN A 65 22.05 27.89 9.24
N ARG A 66 22.49 27.02 8.32
CA ARG A 66 23.63 27.27 7.43
C ARG A 66 23.31 28.21 6.26
N SER A 67 22.04 28.32 5.86
CA SER A 67 21.62 29.20 4.77
C SER A 67 21.31 30.64 5.22
N ARG A 68 21.49 30.94 6.50
CA ARG A 68 21.42 32.29 7.08
C ARG A 68 22.81 32.88 7.18
#